data_AF-A0A6L5QM88-F1
#
_entry.id   AF-A0A6L5QM88-F1
#
_cell.length_a   1.000
_cell.length_b   1.000
_cell.length_c   1.000
_cell.angle_alpha   90.00
_cell.angle_beta   90.00
_cell.angle_gamma   90.00
#
_symmetry.space_group_name_H-M   'P 1'
#
loop_
_entity.id
_entity.type
_entity.pdbx_description
1 polymer ?
#
loop_
_entity_poly.entity_id
_entity_poly.type
_entity_poly.pdbx_seq_one_letter_code
_entity_poly.pdbx_strand_id
1 'polypeptide(L)' 'MKMTIVTDVHGNVLGAVQGHNLTENKDGVEATVSFAPGHATHMVEVDDDLTTVDDVEEFQQRLRRHLQQHQQQP' A
#
# COMPACT_ATOMS: atom_id res chain seq x y z
N MET A 1 6.22 -1.08 -9.79
CA MET A 1 6.71 -0.69 -8.46
C MET A 1 6.02 -1.48 -7.35
N LYS A 2 6.66 -1.68 -6.19
CA LYS A 2 6.02 -2.30 -5.02
C LYS A 2 5.37 -1.24 -4.13
N MET A 3 4.16 -1.53 -3.66
CA MET A 3 3.39 -0.69 -2.77
C MET A 3 2.82 -1.53 -1.64
N THR A 4 2.82 -0.97 -0.43
CA THR A 4 2.10 -1.56 0.69
C THR A 4 0.78 -0.84 0.84
N ILE A 5 -0.32 -1.54 0.56
CA ILE A 5 -1.69 -1.05 0.77
C ILE A 5 -2.11 -1.38 2.20
N VAL A 6 -2.72 -0.41 2.87
CA VAL A 6 -3.23 -0.54 4.24
C VAL A 6 -4.74 -0.57 4.19
N THR A 7 -5.35 -1.56 4.82
CA THR A 7 -6.81 -1.68 4.92
C THR A 7 -7.30 -1.75 6.36
N ASP A 8 -8.52 -1.28 6.59
CA ASP A 8 -9.24 -1.52 7.84
C ASP A 8 -9.77 -2.96 7.94
N VAL A 9 -10.46 -3.27 9.05
CA VAL A 9 -11.09 -4.57 9.32
C VAL A 9 -12.20 -4.95 8.34
N HIS A 10 -12.73 -3.98 7.58
CA HIS A 10 -13.76 -4.18 6.55
C HIS A 10 -13.16 -4.29 5.15
N GLY A 11 -11.83 -4.19 5.01
CA GLY A 11 -11.14 -4.21 3.73
C GLY A 11 -11.15 -2.87 2.99
N ASN A 12 -11.55 -1.78 3.64
CA ASN A 12 -11.48 -0.46 3.04
C ASN A 12 -10.02 0.01 2.98
N VAL A 13 -9.60 0.51 1.82
CA VAL A 13 -8.27 1.11 1.64
C VAL A 13 -8.18 2.40 2.44
N LEU A 14 -7.24 2.44 3.39
CA LEU A 14 -6.93 3.61 4.21
C LEU A 14 -5.74 4.40 3.66
N GLY A 15 -4.84 3.73 2.94
CA GLY A 15 -3.70 4.37 2.31
C GLY A 15 -2.79 3.38 1.60
N ALA A 16 -1.76 3.93 0.96
CA ALA A 16 -0.69 3.15 0.36
C ALA A 16 0.66 3.82 0.61
N VAL A 17 1.68 2.99 0.86
CA VAL A 17 3.06 3.42 1.03
C VAL A 17 3.89 2.83 -0.10
N GLN A 18 4.57 3.70 -0.85
CA GLN A 18 5.51 3.26 -1.86
C GLN A 18 6.75 2.66 -1.19
N GLY A 19 7.17 1.48 -1.65
CA GLY A 19 8.36 0.82 -1.14
C GLY A 19 8.11 -0.61 -0.69
N HIS A 20 9.20 -1.35 -0.57
CA HIS A 20 9.19 -2.77 -0.21
C HIS A 20 9.40 -3.01 1.29
N ASN A 21 10.05 -2.07 1.98
CA ASN A 21 10.26 -2.15 3.41
C ASN A 21 9.54 -1.00 4.10
N LEU A 22 8.71 -1.37 5.07
CA LEU A 22 8.17 -0.44 6.07
C LEU A 22 9.23 0.00 7.07
N THR A 23 10.47 -0.48 6.93
CA THR A 23 11.63 -0.13 7.74
C THR A 23 12.79 0.29 6.84
N GLU A 24 13.38 1.43 7.10
CA GLU A 24 14.59 1.89 6.41
C GLU A 24 15.65 2.29 7.44
N ASN A 25 16.89 1.85 7.23
CA ASN A 25 18.04 2.30 8.01
C ASN A 25 18.95 3.12 7.11
N LYS A 26 19.20 4.38 7.48
CA LYS A 26 20.09 5.27 6.76
C LYS A 26 20.97 6.05 7.74
N ASP A 27 22.27 5.99 7.52
CA ASP A 27 23.29 6.67 8.35
C ASP A 27 23.18 6.35 9.86
N GLY A 28 22.75 5.12 10.19
CA GLY A 28 22.59 4.66 11.56
C GLY A 28 21.27 5.06 12.22
N VAL A 29 20.36 5.71 11.49
CA VAL A 29 18.99 6.03 11.94
C VAL A 29 18.01 5.06 11.29
N GLU A 30 17.23 4.37 12.11
CA GLU A 30 16.16 3.47 11.66
C GLU A 30 14.79 4.17 11.73
N ALA A 31 14.08 4.21 10.61
CA ALA A 31 12.71 4.66 10.51
C ALA A 31 11.81 3.46 10.20
N THR A 32 10.77 3.25 11.01
CA THR A 32 9.79 2.19 10.82
C THR A 32 8.37 2.76 10.78
N VAL A 33 7.61 2.40 9.77
CA VAL A 33 6.16 2.62 9.67
C VAL A 33 5.47 1.42 10.31
N SER A 34 4.64 1.69 11.32
CA SER A 34 3.83 0.68 11.98
C SER A 34 2.36 1.05 11.89
N PHE A 35 1.51 0.04 11.80
CA PHE A 35 0.05 0.20 11.72
C PHE A 35 -0.58 -0.35 12.99
N ALA A 36 -1.60 0.35 13.50
CA ALA A 36 -2.29 -0.05 14.72
C ALA A 36 -3.00 -1.42 14.53
N PRO A 37 -3.28 -2.16 15.61
CA PRO A 37 -4.05 -3.40 15.55
C PRO A 37 -5.37 -3.22 14.76
N GLY A 38 -5.79 -4.27 14.05
CA GLY A 38 -6.98 -4.24 13.20
C GLY A 38 -6.74 -3.72 11.78
N HIS A 39 -5.53 -3.26 11.47
CA HIS A 39 -5.13 -2.93 10.11
C HIS A 39 -4.43 -4.13 9.45
N ALA A 40 -4.69 -4.34 8.17
CA ALA A 40 -3.96 -5.30 7.36
C ALA A 40 -3.08 -4.57 6.34
N THR A 41 -1.88 -5.09 6.11
CA THR A 41 -0.94 -4.57 5.12
C THR A 41 -0.77 -5.58 3.99
N HIS A 42 -0.92 -5.13 2.76
CA HIS A 42 -0.83 -5.95 1.56
C HIS A 42 0.26 -5.40 0.67
N MET A 43 1.33 -6.18 0.46
CA MET A 43 2.38 -5.79 -0.48
C MET A 43 1.94 -6.20 -1.87
N VAL A 44 1.71 -5.23 -2.75
CA VAL A 44 1.26 -5.45 -4.13
C VAL A 44 2.29 -4.92 -5.12
N GLU A 45 2.42 -5.61 -6.24
CA GLU A 45 3.09 -5.05 -7.42
C GLU A 45 2.09 -4.22 -8.22
N VAL A 46 2.45 -2.95 -8.39
CA VAL A 46 1.69 -1.95 -9.14
C VAL A 46 2.52 -1.61 -10.37
N ASP A 47 2.03 -1.96 -11.55
CA ASP A 47 2.62 -1.59 -12.84
C ASP A 47 2.16 -0.20 -13.34
N ASP A 48 1.25 0.43 -12.60
CA ASP A 48 0.70 1.76 -12.82
C ASP A 48 1.48 2.86 -12.09
N ASP A 49 1.62 4.04 -12.70
CA ASP A 49 2.24 5.20 -12.07
C ASP A 49 1.19 6.00 -11.28
N LEU A 50 0.89 5.49 -10.09
CA LEU A 50 -0.08 6.10 -9.19
C LEU A 50 0.37 7.46 -8.63
N THR A 51 1.63 7.88 -8.84
CA THR A 51 2.11 9.21 -8.40
C THR A 51 1.59 10.34 -9.27
N THR A 52 1.06 10.00 -10.46
CA THR A 52 0.49 10.96 -11.41
C THR A 52 -1.01 11.20 -11.21
N VAL A 53 -1.65 10.43 -10.33
CA VAL A 53 -3.08 10.53 -10.06
C VAL A 53 -3.33 11.62 -9.02
N ASP A 54 -3.98 12.70 -9.45
CA ASP A 54 -4.33 13.85 -8.60
C ASP A 54 -5.76 13.76 -8.05
N ASP A 55 -6.60 12.89 -8.60
CA ASP A 55 -7.93 12.58 -8.10
C ASP A 55 -7.91 11.48 -7.03
N VAL A 56 -8.47 11.77 -5.86
CA VAL A 56 -8.48 10.85 -4.71
C VAL A 56 -9.33 9.61 -4.98
N GLU A 57 -10.47 9.76 -5.67
CA GLU A 57 -11.37 8.64 -5.93
C GLU A 57 -10.76 7.68 -6.96
N GLU A 58 -10.15 8.22 -8.01
CA GLU A 58 -9.42 7.46 -9.01
C GLU A 58 -8.27 6.69 -8.37
N PHE A 59 -7.47 7.35 -7.53
CA PHE A 59 -6.36 6.72 -6.82
C PHE A 59 -6.85 5.53 -5.97
N GLN A 60 -7.94 5.72 -5.21
CA GLN A 60 -8.54 4.65 -4.41
C GLN A 60 -9.09 3.51 -5.26
N GLN A 61 -9.75 3.79 -6.38
CA GLN A 61 -10.26 2.75 -7.29
C GLN A 61 -9.12 1.90 -7.87
N ARG A 62 -8.05 2.55 -8.34
CA ARG A 62 -6.89 1.84 -8.91
C ARG A 62 -6.20 0.96 -7.85
N LEU A 63 -6.00 1.46 -6.64
CA LEU A 63 -5.47 0.66 -5.54
C LEU A 63 -6.34 -0.57 -5.21
N ARG A 64 -7.66 -0.38 -5.12
CA ARG A 64 -8.59 -1.49 -4.88
C ARG A 64 -8.49 -2.56 -5.98
N ARG A 65 -8.33 -2.15 -7.24
CA ARG A 65 -8.14 -3.08 -8.37
C ARG A 65 -6.87 -3.91 -8.21
N HIS A 66 -5.74 -3.28 -7.90
CA HIS A 66 -4.48 -4.01 -7.67
C HIS A 66 -4.58 -4.97 -6.48
N LEU A 67 -5.23 -4.55 -5.39
CA LEU A 67 -5.46 -5.41 -4.24
C LEU A 67 -6.30 -6.64 -4.58
N GLN A 68 -7.39 -6.48 -5.33
CA GLN A 68 -8.24 -7.59 -5.77
C GLN A 68 -7.49 -8.58 -6.66
N GLN A 69 -6.67 -8.08 -7.59
CA GLN A 69 -5.84 -8.92 -8.46
C GLN A 69 -4.82 -9.72 -7.65
N HIS A 70 -4.18 -9.10 -6.66
CA HIS A 70 -3.23 -9.77 -5.78
C HIS A 70 -3.90 -10.87 -4.93
N GLN A 71 -5.10 -10.62 -4.40
CA GLN A 71 -5.85 -11.60 -3.61
C GLN A 71 -6.38 -12.79 -4.44
N GLN A 72 -6.46 -12.65 -5.76
CA GLN A 72 -6.88 -13.70 -6.68
C GLN A 72 -5.71 -14.55 -7.19
N GLN A 73 -4.46 -14.15 -6.91
CA GLN A 73 -3.29 -14.96 -7.21
C GLN A 73 -3.07 -16.00 -6.10
N PRO A 74 -2.99 -17.30 -6.44
CA PRO A 74 -2.87 -18.41 -5.47
C PRO A 74 -1.52 -18.45 -4.75
#